data_AF-A0A6M0AML7-F1
#
_entry.id   AF-A0A6M0AML7-F1
#
_cell.length_a   1.000
_cell.length_b   1.000
_cell.length_c   1.000
_cell.angle_alpha   90.00
_cell.angle_beta   90.00
_cell.angle_gamma   90.00
#
_symmetry.space_group_name_H-M   'P 1'
#
loop_
_entity.id
_entity.type
_entity.pdbx_description
1 polymer ?
#
loop_
_entity_poly.entity_id
_entity_poly.type
_entity_poly.pdbx_seq_one_letter_code
_entity_poly.pdbx_strand_id
1 'polypeptide(L)'
;TGDTMSDSNLVPGRPDGMGAFPAPGGNTVLVRNHELSPHQLDKHGLVAVEYIKYDPMCLGGTTTLVVGANGQLVKQYTSLAGTERNCSGGPTPWGSWITCEESTVTPTTYPVDDPRSVSMKHGYNFEVPITGEVVQAEPLVAMGRFNHEAVAVDPNTGIVYQTEDRMDGLFYRFIPKEPGNLKAGGVLEALKIKGTFQKITVKNFPVGQPMAVEWVRIEDVDPKEDTVRVEGFAKGATQFTRGEGAWYGNNEVYFTCTSGGSLNPETGWANGAGQVWRYVPGSNPQEGGTIELFVESHDRSLLEHPDNVTISPSGDLILCEDGGGDQFLVGVNPKGELYQLARNAINNSEFAGACFSPNGRTMFVNIQEPGITFAIQGPWV
;
A
#
# COMPACT_ATOMS: atom_id res chain seq x y z
N THR A 1 0.40 -15.83 13.46
CA THR A 1 0.45 -14.90 14.62
C THR A 1 0.74 -15.69 15.88
N GLY A 2 1.49 -15.10 16.83
CA GLY A 2 1.73 -15.70 18.15
C GLY A 2 2.87 -16.74 18.23
N ASP A 3 3.46 -17.12 17.10
CA ASP A 3 4.66 -17.97 17.08
C ASP A 3 5.87 -17.19 17.60
N THR A 4 6.86 -17.89 18.18
CA THR A 4 8.10 -17.25 18.63
C THR A 4 9.03 -16.97 17.45
N MET A 5 9.45 -15.72 17.31
CA MET A 5 10.40 -15.24 16.30
C MET A 5 11.86 -15.48 16.74
N SER A 6 12.81 -15.27 15.83
CA SER A 6 14.24 -15.47 16.08
C SER A 6 14.84 -14.46 17.06
N ASP A 7 14.18 -13.33 17.29
CA ASP A 7 14.51 -12.32 18.30
C ASP A 7 13.82 -12.57 19.66
N SER A 8 13.17 -13.73 19.82
CA SER A 8 12.39 -14.15 21.00
C SER A 8 11.07 -13.39 21.23
N ASN A 9 10.71 -12.44 20.36
CA ASN A 9 9.39 -11.81 20.39
C ASN A 9 8.33 -12.73 19.76
N LEU A 10 7.05 -12.39 19.94
CA LEU A 10 5.96 -13.09 19.27
C LEU A 10 5.67 -12.47 17.91
N VAL A 11 5.29 -13.29 16.94
CA VAL A 11 4.81 -12.82 15.64
C VAL A 11 3.56 -11.95 15.85
N PRO A 12 3.59 -10.66 15.48
CA PRO A 12 2.44 -9.77 15.61
C PRO A 12 1.27 -10.20 14.72
N GLY A 13 0.06 -9.79 15.09
CA GLY A 13 -1.17 -10.01 14.34
C GLY A 13 -1.34 -9.04 13.18
N ARG A 14 -2.45 -9.18 12.46
CA ARG A 14 -2.83 -8.36 11.29
C ARG A 14 -1.69 -8.15 10.26
N PRO A 15 -1.03 -9.22 9.78
CA PRO A 15 -0.07 -9.08 8.69
C PRO A 15 -0.77 -8.58 7.42
N ASP A 16 -0.15 -7.61 6.77
CA ASP A 16 -0.76 -6.85 5.68
C ASP A 16 0.20 -6.76 4.46
N GLY A 17 0.39 -5.57 3.86
CA GLY A 17 1.32 -5.31 2.78
C GLY A 17 2.71 -5.91 2.99
N MET A 18 3.29 -6.44 1.92
CA MET A 18 4.59 -7.11 1.98
C MET A 18 5.34 -7.03 0.66
N GLY A 19 6.66 -6.86 0.76
CA GLY A 19 7.58 -6.93 -0.39
C GLY A 19 8.50 -8.13 -0.30
N ALA A 20 8.92 -8.66 -1.45
CA ALA A 20 9.86 -9.77 -1.57
C ALA A 20 11.14 -9.35 -2.30
N PHE A 21 12.30 -9.69 -1.72
CA PHE A 21 13.60 -9.18 -2.12
C PHE A 21 14.65 -10.29 -2.21
N PRO A 22 15.66 -10.14 -3.09
CA PRO A 22 16.73 -11.12 -3.22
C PRO A 22 17.63 -11.15 -1.99
N ALA A 23 18.01 -12.36 -1.57
CA ALA A 23 19.01 -12.60 -0.52
C ALA A 23 20.04 -13.65 -0.95
N PRO A 24 21.23 -13.68 -0.30
CA PRO A 24 22.28 -14.64 -0.63
C PRO A 24 21.80 -16.10 -0.59
N GLY A 25 22.40 -16.95 -1.43
CA GLY A 25 22.09 -18.39 -1.47
C GLY A 25 20.76 -18.75 -2.13
N GLY A 26 20.13 -17.82 -2.86
CA GLY A 26 18.82 -18.03 -3.48
C GLY A 26 17.65 -17.92 -2.51
N ASN A 27 17.90 -17.36 -1.33
CA ASN A 27 16.87 -17.06 -0.34
C ASN A 27 16.07 -15.81 -0.76
N THR A 28 14.89 -15.67 -0.17
CA THR A 28 14.03 -14.50 -0.31
C THR A 28 13.90 -13.82 1.04
N VAL A 29 14.09 -12.50 1.08
CA VAL A 29 13.71 -11.67 2.24
C VAL A 29 12.31 -11.13 1.99
N LEU A 30 11.44 -11.23 2.99
CA LEU A 30 10.15 -10.57 3.02
C LEU A 30 10.18 -9.49 4.08
N VAL A 31 9.68 -8.29 3.77
CA VAL A 31 9.38 -7.25 4.78
C VAL A 31 7.86 -7.09 4.81
N ARG A 32 7.26 -7.42 5.95
CA ARG A 32 5.81 -7.58 6.11
C ARG A 32 5.27 -6.61 7.15
N ASN A 33 4.27 -5.84 6.75
CA ASN A 33 3.56 -4.91 7.61
C ASN A 33 2.68 -5.63 8.63
N HIS A 34 2.35 -4.89 9.68
CA HIS A 34 1.40 -5.28 10.71
C HIS A 34 0.47 -4.10 11.00
N GLU A 35 -0.78 -4.22 10.56
CA GLU A 35 -1.77 -3.14 10.53
C GLU A 35 -2.45 -2.99 11.90
N LEU A 36 -1.66 -2.58 12.90
CA LEU A 36 -2.06 -2.55 14.30
C LEU A 36 -2.18 -1.12 14.84
N SER A 37 -3.20 -0.90 15.67
CA SER A 37 -3.43 0.31 16.46
C SER A 37 -3.12 0.09 17.96
N PRO A 38 -2.88 1.16 18.75
CA PRO A 38 -2.50 1.08 20.17
C PRO A 38 -3.38 0.19 21.07
N HIS A 39 -4.68 0.10 20.77
CA HIS A 39 -5.65 -0.59 21.60
C HIS A 39 -5.71 -2.12 21.36
N GLN A 40 -5.04 -2.65 20.33
CA GLN A 40 -5.12 -4.07 19.91
C GLN A 40 -4.08 -4.94 20.62
N LEU A 41 -4.03 -4.87 21.95
CA LEU A 41 -3.02 -5.56 22.77
C LEU A 41 -3.09 -7.09 22.65
N ASP A 42 -4.26 -7.64 22.33
CA ASP A 42 -4.51 -9.07 22.14
C ASP A 42 -3.86 -9.63 20.87
N LYS A 43 -3.49 -8.76 19.92
CA LYS A 43 -2.89 -9.16 18.64
C LYS A 43 -1.37 -9.28 18.70
N HIS A 44 -0.75 -9.00 19.84
CA HIS A 44 0.70 -8.86 20.02
C HIS A 44 1.27 -7.70 19.17
N GLY A 45 1.78 -6.64 19.80
CA GLY A 45 2.43 -5.54 19.09
C GLY A 45 3.90 -5.79 18.78
N LEU A 46 4.46 -4.97 17.89
CA LEU A 46 5.89 -4.98 17.59
C LEU A 46 6.69 -4.55 18.82
N VAL A 47 7.67 -5.38 19.19
CA VAL A 47 8.55 -5.15 20.33
C VAL A 47 9.92 -4.70 19.85
N ALA A 48 10.34 -3.54 20.36
CA ALA A 48 11.67 -2.96 20.17
C ALA A 48 12.00 -2.09 21.40
N VAL A 49 13.27 -1.70 21.53
CA VAL A 49 13.69 -0.76 22.59
C VAL A 49 12.99 0.58 22.37
N GLU A 50 12.54 1.22 23.46
CA GLU A 50 11.66 2.39 23.40
C GLU A 50 12.20 3.53 22.54
N TYR A 51 13.50 3.83 22.60
CA TYR A 51 14.09 4.91 21.80
C TYR A 51 14.16 4.62 20.29
N ILE A 52 14.00 3.35 19.87
CA ILE A 52 13.96 2.93 18.46
C ILE A 52 12.57 3.11 17.86
N LYS A 53 11.54 3.02 18.70
CA LYS A 53 10.14 3.19 18.30
C LYS A 53 9.89 4.63 17.85
N TYR A 54 9.01 4.81 16.86
CA TYR A 54 8.55 6.14 16.49
C TYR A 54 7.64 6.73 17.58
N ASP A 55 6.58 5.99 17.93
CA ASP A 55 5.70 6.26 19.06
C ASP A 55 5.66 5.04 20.01
N PRO A 56 6.11 5.17 21.27
CA PRO A 56 6.08 4.08 22.25
C PRO A 56 4.69 3.50 22.51
N MET A 57 3.61 4.27 22.27
CA MET A 57 2.22 3.85 22.47
C MET A 57 1.70 2.94 21.34
N CYS A 58 2.36 2.95 20.18
CA CYS A 58 1.88 2.25 19.00
C CYS A 58 2.42 0.81 18.90
N LEU A 59 1.58 -0.06 18.31
CA LEU A 59 1.81 -1.50 18.21
C LEU A 59 2.17 -1.97 16.79
N GLY A 60 1.99 -1.13 15.77
CA GLY A 60 2.28 -1.43 14.38
C GLY A 60 3.78 -1.37 14.05
N GLY A 61 4.07 -1.72 12.80
CA GLY A 61 5.40 -1.72 12.22
C GLY A 61 5.57 -2.85 11.23
N THR A 62 6.79 -3.39 11.14
CA THR A 62 7.12 -4.46 10.21
C THR A 62 7.91 -5.58 10.86
N THR A 63 7.72 -6.79 10.35
CA THR A 63 8.65 -7.91 10.57
C THR A 63 9.41 -8.23 9.29
N THR A 64 10.66 -8.69 9.43
CA THR A 64 11.46 -9.21 8.33
C THR A 64 11.57 -10.72 8.45
N LEU A 65 11.27 -11.44 7.37
CA LEU A 65 11.36 -12.88 7.25
C LEU A 65 12.44 -13.25 6.23
N VAL A 66 13.25 -14.26 6.53
CA VAL A 66 14.16 -14.89 5.57
C VAL A 66 13.61 -16.26 5.23
N VAL A 67 13.20 -16.44 3.99
CA VAL A 67 12.65 -17.70 3.47
C VAL A 67 13.72 -18.38 2.61
N GLY A 68 14.05 -19.62 2.95
CA GLY A 68 15.00 -20.43 2.21
C GLY A 68 14.51 -20.78 0.81
N ALA A 69 15.43 -21.10 -0.10
CA ALA A 69 15.09 -21.55 -1.46
C ALA A 69 14.16 -22.79 -1.50
N ASN A 70 14.12 -23.56 -0.42
CA ASN A 70 13.23 -24.71 -0.22
C ASN A 70 11.85 -24.35 0.37
N GLY A 71 11.55 -23.05 0.54
CA GLY A 71 10.31 -22.53 1.12
C GLY A 71 10.26 -22.54 2.66
N GLN A 72 11.33 -22.96 3.36
CA GLN A 72 11.35 -22.98 4.82
C GLN A 72 11.66 -21.61 5.40
N LEU A 73 10.99 -21.23 6.49
CA LEU A 73 11.34 -20.03 7.26
C LEU A 73 12.67 -20.26 7.99
N VAL A 74 13.67 -19.43 7.67
CA VAL A 74 15.02 -19.49 8.25
C VAL A 74 15.14 -18.53 9.44
N LYS A 75 14.59 -17.33 9.31
CA LYS A 75 14.67 -16.28 10.33
C LYS A 75 13.44 -15.39 10.27
N GLN A 76 12.98 -14.91 11.41
CA GLN A 76 11.98 -13.84 11.49
C GLN A 76 12.29 -12.92 12.68
N TYR A 77 12.12 -11.61 12.52
CA TYR A 77 12.40 -10.62 13.57
C TYR A 77 11.67 -9.30 13.31
N THR A 78 11.51 -8.47 14.35
CA THR A 78 11.03 -7.08 14.22
C THR A 78 12.01 -6.24 13.41
N SER A 79 11.54 -5.59 12.34
CA SER A 79 12.36 -4.67 11.52
C SER A 79 12.03 -3.19 11.73
N LEU A 80 10.80 -2.86 12.09
CA LEU A 80 10.38 -1.51 12.45
C LEU A 80 9.24 -1.59 13.47
N ALA A 81 9.18 -0.66 14.43
CA ALA A 81 8.19 -0.68 15.51
C ALA A 81 7.74 0.73 15.91
N GLY A 82 6.55 0.81 16.51
CA GLY A 82 6.02 2.06 17.07
C GLY A 82 5.34 2.95 16.03
N THR A 83 4.91 2.40 14.92
CA THR A 83 4.06 3.06 13.91
C THR A 83 2.64 2.54 14.02
N GLU A 84 1.70 3.20 13.35
CA GLU A 84 0.27 2.95 13.51
C GLU A 84 -0.39 2.55 12.19
N ARG A 85 -1.19 1.47 12.21
CA ARG A 85 -1.91 0.95 11.05
C ARG A 85 -1.07 0.89 9.78
N ASN A 86 0.05 0.17 9.86
CA ASN A 86 0.85 -0.13 8.69
C ASN A 86 0.04 -1.02 7.73
N CYS A 87 -0.64 -0.42 6.75
CA CYS A 87 -1.49 -1.12 5.79
C CYS A 87 -0.61 -1.73 4.70
N SER A 88 -0.49 -1.06 3.55
CA SER A 88 0.32 -1.52 2.44
C SER A 88 1.67 -0.79 2.35
N GLY A 89 2.24 -0.74 1.15
CA GLY A 89 3.54 -0.13 0.94
C GLY A 89 4.06 -0.36 -0.46
N GLY A 90 5.38 -0.32 -0.62
CA GLY A 90 6.00 -0.60 -1.90
C GLY A 90 7.49 -0.90 -1.82
N PRO A 91 8.02 -1.77 -2.70
CA PRO A 91 9.44 -2.05 -2.77
C PRO A 91 10.18 -0.90 -3.46
N THR A 92 11.37 -0.58 -2.96
CA THR A 92 12.29 0.35 -3.61
C THR A 92 13.32 -0.41 -4.45
N PRO A 93 13.82 0.18 -5.55
CA PRO A 93 14.86 -0.42 -6.37
C PRO A 93 16.23 -0.47 -5.67
N TRP A 94 16.42 0.27 -4.56
CA TRP A 94 17.66 0.30 -3.79
C TRP A 94 17.66 -0.64 -2.58
N GLY A 95 16.65 -1.52 -2.45
CA GLY A 95 16.66 -2.61 -1.46
C GLY A 95 16.07 -2.21 -0.11
N SER A 96 14.92 -1.56 -0.12
CA SER A 96 14.09 -1.29 1.05
C SER A 96 12.61 -1.48 0.74
N TRP A 97 11.80 -1.60 1.79
CA TRP A 97 10.35 -1.52 1.74
C TRP A 97 9.91 -0.20 2.34
N ILE A 98 9.02 0.54 1.67
CA ILE A 98 8.33 1.68 2.25
C ILE A 98 7.03 1.15 2.85
N THR A 99 6.89 1.26 4.17
CA THR A 99 5.65 0.94 4.89
C THR A 99 4.83 2.21 5.08
N CYS A 100 3.51 2.09 4.92
CA CYS A 100 2.56 3.20 4.91
C CYS A 100 1.65 3.16 6.14
N GLU A 101 1.60 4.23 6.92
CA GLU A 101 0.57 4.38 7.95
C GLU A 101 -0.74 4.85 7.31
N GLU A 102 -1.75 3.99 7.36
CA GLU A 102 -3.12 4.35 7.00
C GLU A 102 -3.77 5.02 8.22
N SER A 103 -3.30 6.23 8.53
CA SER A 103 -3.82 6.99 9.66
C SER A 103 -3.63 8.48 9.51
N THR A 104 -4.37 9.24 10.33
CA THR A 104 -4.12 10.66 10.55
C THR A 104 -4.29 11.04 12.01
N VAL A 105 -4.09 10.10 12.94
CA VAL A 105 -4.21 10.38 14.37
C VAL A 105 -3.10 11.31 14.85
N THR A 106 -3.39 12.06 15.91
CA THR A 106 -2.51 13.01 16.58
C THR A 106 -2.69 12.88 18.08
N PRO A 107 -1.82 13.47 18.92
CA PRO A 107 -1.99 13.47 20.37
C PRO A 107 -3.27 14.16 20.86
N THR A 108 -3.97 14.87 19.96
CA THR A 108 -5.24 15.56 20.26
C THR A 108 -6.45 14.91 19.60
N THR A 109 -6.29 13.81 18.86
CA THR A 109 -7.40 13.14 18.17
C THR A 109 -8.34 12.44 19.16
N TYR A 110 -7.79 11.85 20.22
CA TYR A 110 -8.55 11.19 21.28
C TYR A 110 -8.24 11.81 22.66
N PRO A 111 -9.13 11.65 23.66
CA PRO A 111 -8.80 12.00 25.05
C PRO A 111 -7.54 11.29 25.56
N VAL A 112 -6.76 11.93 26.43
CA VAL A 112 -5.43 11.41 26.88
C VAL A 112 -5.48 9.99 27.46
N ASP A 113 -6.60 9.60 28.07
CA ASP A 113 -6.84 8.30 28.68
C ASP A 113 -7.53 7.27 27.76
N ASP A 114 -7.82 7.63 26.51
CA ASP A 114 -8.39 6.72 25.52
C ASP A 114 -7.33 5.70 25.07
N PRO A 115 -7.65 4.40 25.00
CA PRO A 115 -6.70 3.36 24.58
C PRO A 115 -6.23 3.49 23.13
N ARG A 116 -6.86 4.36 22.31
CA ARG A 116 -6.43 4.69 20.94
C ARG A 116 -5.48 5.87 20.87
N SER A 117 -5.20 6.53 22.00
CA SER A 117 -4.34 7.71 22.03
C SER A 117 -2.90 7.39 21.64
N VAL A 118 -2.25 8.41 21.08
CA VAL A 118 -0.88 8.40 20.58
C VAL A 118 -0.11 9.57 21.20
N SER A 119 1.22 9.49 21.22
CA SER A 119 2.11 10.54 21.70
C SER A 119 2.70 11.40 20.57
N MET A 120 2.67 10.89 19.34
CA MET A 120 3.17 11.54 18.12
C MET A 120 2.05 11.79 17.09
N LYS A 121 2.34 12.60 16.07
CA LYS A 121 1.47 12.68 14.88
C LYS A 121 1.69 11.43 14.03
N HIS A 122 0.65 10.88 13.43
CA HIS A 122 0.74 9.75 12.50
C HIS A 122 0.17 10.10 11.13
N GLY A 123 0.38 9.19 10.17
CA GLY A 123 0.02 9.32 8.76
C GLY A 123 1.24 9.51 7.87
N TYR A 124 2.36 8.87 8.20
CA TYR A 124 3.61 8.99 7.45
C TYR A 124 4.04 7.67 6.82
N ASN A 125 4.92 7.78 5.83
CA ASN A 125 5.67 6.64 5.30
C ASN A 125 6.99 6.46 6.05
N PHE A 126 7.44 5.21 6.15
CA PHE A 126 8.71 4.85 6.78
C PHE A 126 9.50 3.89 5.90
N GLU A 127 10.82 4.06 5.85
CA GLU A 127 11.70 3.22 5.05
C GLU A 127 12.35 2.11 5.89
N VAL A 128 12.21 0.87 5.42
CA VAL A 128 12.73 -0.34 6.07
C VAL A 128 13.71 -1.06 5.13
N PRO A 129 15.03 -0.97 5.37
CA PRO A 129 16.03 -1.72 4.61
C PRO A 129 15.83 -3.24 4.73
N ILE A 130 16.15 -3.98 3.66
CA ILE A 130 16.02 -5.46 3.63
C ILE A 130 17.11 -6.20 4.40
N THR A 131 18.13 -5.46 4.88
CA THR A 131 19.26 -5.99 5.63
C THR A 131 19.43 -5.25 6.95
N GLY A 132 19.92 -5.96 7.95
CA GLY A 132 20.21 -5.38 9.27
C GLY A 132 19.28 -5.90 10.35
N GLU A 133 19.27 -5.20 11.47
CA GLU A 133 18.37 -5.44 12.60
C GLU A 133 17.21 -4.44 12.56
N VAL A 134 16.47 -4.31 13.67
CA VAL A 134 15.43 -3.28 13.82
C VAL A 134 16.02 -1.89 13.53
N VAL A 135 15.33 -1.11 12.70
CA VAL A 135 15.76 0.25 12.35
C VAL A 135 15.07 1.29 13.21
N GLN A 136 15.73 2.44 13.39
CA GLN A 136 15.08 3.63 13.95
C GLN A 136 13.94 4.04 13.02
N ALA A 137 12.73 4.10 13.57
CA ALA A 137 11.56 4.53 12.81
C ALA A 137 11.59 6.06 12.65
N GLU A 138 11.95 6.53 11.45
CA GLU A 138 12.01 7.94 11.09
C GLU A 138 10.95 8.25 10.01
N PRO A 139 9.98 9.15 10.27
CA PRO A 139 8.92 9.44 9.31
C PRO A 139 9.45 10.23 8.10
N LEU A 140 9.01 9.86 6.91
CA LEU A 140 9.31 10.54 5.65
C LEU A 140 8.35 11.72 5.44
N VAL A 141 8.45 12.73 6.31
CA VAL A 141 7.51 13.87 6.39
C VAL A 141 7.26 14.57 5.05
N ALA A 142 8.29 14.72 4.22
CA ALA A 142 8.18 15.42 2.93
C ALA A 142 7.29 14.67 1.91
N MET A 143 7.00 13.39 2.13
CA MET A 143 6.10 12.59 1.30
C MET A 143 4.62 12.85 1.59
N GLY A 144 4.32 13.64 2.63
CA GLY A 144 2.98 14.02 3.01
C GLY A 144 2.45 13.29 4.24
N ARG A 145 1.55 13.96 4.96
CA ARG A 145 0.80 13.41 6.10
C ARG A 145 -0.66 13.22 5.73
N PHE A 146 -1.05 11.98 5.43
CA PHE A 146 -2.42 11.61 5.06
C PHE A 146 -2.62 10.10 5.29
N ASN A 147 -3.81 9.59 4.94
CA ASN A 147 -4.17 8.18 5.08
C ASN A 147 -3.47 7.35 3.98
N HIS A 148 -2.16 7.10 4.10
CA HIS A 148 -1.38 6.41 3.06
C HIS A 148 -1.76 4.94 2.99
N GLU A 149 -2.06 4.45 1.80
CA GLU A 149 -2.20 3.01 1.61
C GLU A 149 -0.89 2.38 1.11
N ALA A 150 -0.47 2.75 -0.11
CA ALA A 150 0.59 2.09 -0.82
C ALA A 150 1.48 3.08 -1.56
N VAL A 151 2.66 2.60 -1.96
CA VAL A 151 3.53 3.35 -2.86
C VAL A 151 4.02 2.50 -4.03
N ALA A 152 4.24 3.14 -5.16
CA ALA A 152 4.88 2.54 -6.33
C ALA A 152 6.09 3.38 -6.73
N VAL A 153 7.29 2.79 -6.76
CA VAL A 153 8.53 3.52 -7.06
C VAL A 153 8.93 3.28 -8.51
N ASP A 154 9.09 4.34 -9.29
CA ASP A 154 9.69 4.26 -10.63
C ASP A 154 11.21 4.05 -10.50
N PRO A 155 11.75 2.90 -10.93
CA PRO A 155 13.15 2.57 -10.77
C PRO A 155 14.09 3.45 -11.62
N ASN A 156 13.57 4.11 -12.65
CA ASN A 156 14.39 4.93 -13.54
C ASN A 156 14.58 6.35 -13.00
N THR A 157 13.56 6.90 -12.32
CA THR A 157 13.55 8.30 -11.88
C THR A 157 13.63 8.45 -10.36
N GLY A 158 13.29 7.41 -9.59
CA GLY A 158 13.15 7.47 -8.14
C GLY A 158 11.88 8.18 -7.67
N ILE A 159 10.97 8.56 -8.57
CA ILE A 159 9.67 9.13 -8.21
C ILE A 159 8.84 8.07 -7.49
N VAL A 160 8.19 8.48 -6.41
CA VAL A 160 7.32 7.63 -5.61
C VAL A 160 5.87 8.05 -5.81
N TYR A 161 5.06 7.19 -6.40
CA TYR A 161 3.62 7.39 -6.52
C TYR A 161 2.91 6.87 -5.27
N GLN A 162 1.90 7.57 -4.78
CA GLN A 162 1.27 7.29 -3.49
C GLN A 162 -0.24 7.36 -3.62
N THR A 163 -0.92 6.44 -2.95
CA THR A 163 -2.38 6.38 -2.85
C THR A 163 -2.86 6.83 -1.47
N GLU A 164 -4.11 7.26 -1.39
CA GLU A 164 -4.75 7.70 -0.15
C GLU A 164 -6.11 7.01 0.01
N ASP A 165 -6.26 6.20 1.07
CA ASP A 165 -7.54 5.54 1.35
C ASP A 165 -8.50 6.52 2.03
N ARG A 166 -9.10 7.36 1.21
CA ARG A 166 -10.19 8.25 1.57
C ARG A 166 -11.23 8.25 0.47
N MET A 167 -12.49 8.39 0.84
CA MET A 167 -13.59 8.53 -0.13
C MET A 167 -13.35 9.68 -1.12
N ASP A 168 -12.70 10.74 -0.67
CA ASP A 168 -12.34 11.95 -1.39
C ASP A 168 -10.81 12.07 -1.64
N GLY A 169 -10.09 10.94 -1.57
CA GLY A 169 -8.64 10.85 -1.71
C GLY A 169 -8.12 11.27 -3.08
N LEU A 170 -6.82 11.53 -3.16
CA LEU A 170 -6.11 11.84 -4.40
C LEU A 170 -5.04 10.78 -4.71
N PHE A 171 -4.53 10.83 -5.94
CA PHE A 171 -3.32 10.10 -6.33
C PHE A 171 -2.15 11.08 -6.40
N TYR A 172 -1.06 10.75 -5.71
CA TYR A 172 0.08 11.65 -5.54
C TYR A 172 1.34 11.13 -6.22
N ARG A 173 2.28 12.03 -6.48
CA ARG A 173 3.68 11.70 -6.72
C ARG A 173 4.58 12.53 -5.83
N PHE A 174 5.62 11.89 -5.31
CA PHE A 174 6.71 12.51 -4.59
C PHE A 174 7.97 12.44 -5.44
N ILE A 175 8.52 13.62 -5.74
CA ILE A 175 9.77 13.76 -6.49
C ILE A 175 10.89 14.01 -5.47
N PRO A 176 11.76 13.03 -5.17
CA PRO A 176 12.83 13.23 -4.20
C PRO A 176 13.85 14.25 -4.73
N LYS A 177 14.46 15.04 -3.84
CA LYS A 177 15.59 15.91 -4.19
C LYS A 177 16.80 15.10 -4.65
N GLU A 178 16.98 13.94 -4.02
CA GLU A 178 18.04 12.99 -4.29
C GLU A 178 17.39 11.61 -4.53
N PRO A 179 17.31 11.12 -5.79
CA PRO A 179 16.78 9.79 -6.07
C PRO A 179 17.44 8.72 -5.21
N GLY A 180 16.63 7.90 -4.53
CA GLY A 180 17.10 6.88 -3.59
C GLY A 180 17.42 7.37 -2.17
N ASN A 181 17.27 8.66 -1.88
CA ASN A 181 17.41 9.23 -0.53
C ASN A 181 16.15 10.03 -0.17
N LEU A 182 15.09 9.32 0.24
CA LEU A 182 13.79 9.94 0.54
C LEU A 182 13.86 10.90 1.74
N LYS A 183 14.83 10.70 2.65
CA LYS A 183 15.09 11.57 3.82
C LYS A 183 15.63 12.94 3.44
N ALA A 184 16.21 13.13 2.25
CA ALA A 184 16.62 14.46 1.75
C ALA A 184 15.41 15.38 1.48
N GLY A 185 14.20 14.83 1.51
CA GLY A 185 12.97 15.52 1.16
C GLY A 185 12.78 15.63 -0.35
N GLY A 186 11.77 16.37 -0.77
CA GLY A 186 11.32 16.40 -2.16
C GLY A 186 10.17 17.36 -2.38
N VAL A 187 9.45 17.14 -3.46
CA VAL A 187 8.22 17.85 -3.81
C VAL A 187 7.08 16.86 -3.89
N LEU A 188 6.00 17.11 -3.16
CA LEU A 188 4.76 16.36 -3.26
C LEU A 188 3.80 17.08 -4.23
N GLU A 189 3.21 16.32 -5.14
CA GLU A 189 2.22 16.80 -6.10
C GLU A 189 1.05 15.83 -6.20
N ALA A 190 -0.14 16.34 -6.49
CA ALA A 190 -1.34 15.55 -6.75
C ALA A 190 -1.69 15.55 -8.24
N LEU A 191 -2.19 14.41 -8.74
CA LEU A 191 -2.54 14.23 -10.14
C LEU A 191 -3.76 15.08 -10.50
N LYS A 192 -3.71 15.70 -11.68
CA LYS A 192 -4.82 16.43 -12.29
C LYS A 192 -5.00 15.99 -13.74
N ILE A 193 -6.18 15.52 -14.10
CA ILE A 193 -6.51 15.29 -15.52
C ILE A 193 -6.54 16.63 -16.26
N LYS A 194 -5.74 16.73 -17.32
CA LYS A 194 -5.57 17.97 -18.09
C LYS A 194 -6.89 18.46 -18.65
N GLY A 195 -7.14 19.77 -18.53
CA GLY A 195 -8.39 20.39 -19.00
C GLY A 195 -9.58 20.19 -18.04
N THR A 196 -9.39 19.56 -16.89
CA THR A 196 -10.40 19.44 -15.84
C THR A 196 -10.01 20.26 -14.61
N PHE A 197 -10.96 20.48 -13.70
CA PHE A 197 -10.73 21.08 -12.40
C PHE A 197 -11.64 20.37 -11.40
N GLN A 198 -11.09 19.88 -10.29
CA GLN A 198 -11.88 19.19 -9.25
C GLN A 198 -12.67 17.99 -9.80
N LYS A 199 -12.02 17.21 -10.67
CA LYS A 199 -12.64 16.03 -11.29
C LYS A 199 -12.80 14.92 -10.25
N ILE A 200 -13.97 14.28 -10.24
CA ILE A 200 -14.28 13.11 -9.41
C ILE A 200 -14.46 11.92 -10.34
N THR A 201 -13.81 10.79 -10.06
CA THR A 201 -13.75 9.62 -10.96
C THR A 201 -14.60 8.43 -10.54
N VAL A 202 -15.30 8.53 -9.39
CA VAL A 202 -16.12 7.46 -8.78
C VAL A 202 -17.00 6.69 -9.77
N LYS A 203 -17.66 7.39 -10.70
CA LYS A 203 -18.72 6.80 -11.53
C LYS A 203 -18.74 7.35 -12.94
N ASN A 204 -19.26 6.55 -13.87
CA ASN A 204 -19.44 6.90 -15.28
C ASN A 204 -18.13 7.40 -15.94
N PHE A 205 -16.99 6.86 -15.51
CA PHE A 205 -15.71 7.17 -16.11
C PHE A 205 -15.44 6.19 -17.26
N PRO A 206 -14.95 6.64 -18.42
CA PRO A 206 -14.75 5.75 -19.56
C PRO A 206 -13.58 4.79 -19.30
N VAL A 207 -13.88 3.49 -19.32
CA VAL A 207 -12.87 2.42 -19.30
C VAL A 207 -12.11 2.42 -20.62
N GLY A 208 -10.79 2.18 -20.58
CA GLY A 208 -10.00 2.00 -21.80
C GLY A 208 -9.59 3.31 -22.52
N GLN A 209 -9.79 4.47 -21.89
CA GLN A 209 -9.53 5.78 -22.51
C GLN A 209 -8.43 6.56 -21.78
N PRO A 210 -7.17 6.54 -22.29
CA PRO A 210 -6.07 7.33 -21.75
C PRO A 210 -6.34 8.83 -21.83
N MET A 211 -6.08 9.54 -20.74
CA MET A 211 -6.18 11.00 -20.64
C MET A 211 -4.85 11.60 -20.21
N ALA A 212 -4.42 12.68 -20.85
CA ALA A 212 -3.23 13.41 -20.43
C ALA A 212 -3.40 14.02 -19.03
N VAL A 213 -2.34 14.02 -18.24
CA VAL A 213 -2.37 14.58 -16.88
C VAL A 213 -1.34 15.69 -16.71
N GLU A 214 -1.58 16.53 -15.72
CA GLU A 214 -0.65 17.48 -15.14
C GLU A 214 -0.63 17.28 -13.62
N TRP A 215 0.27 17.97 -12.93
CA TRP A 215 0.50 17.78 -11.49
C TRP A 215 0.36 19.11 -10.78
N VAL A 216 -0.33 19.11 -9.64
CA VAL A 216 -0.50 20.29 -8.79
C VAL A 216 0.30 20.11 -7.51
N ARG A 217 1.17 21.08 -7.21
CA ARG A 217 2.01 21.04 -6.02
C ARG A 217 1.19 21.16 -4.74
N ILE A 218 1.54 20.34 -3.75
CA ILE A 218 1.08 20.47 -2.37
C ILE A 218 2.12 21.28 -1.60
N GLU A 219 1.69 22.35 -0.92
CA GLU A 219 2.58 23.21 -0.14
C GLU A 219 2.61 22.81 1.33
N ASP A 220 1.44 22.52 1.93
CA ASP A 220 1.37 22.05 3.31
C ASP A 220 1.31 20.52 3.32
N VAL A 221 2.49 19.90 3.33
CA VAL A 221 2.65 18.45 3.32
C VAL A 221 2.50 17.82 4.70
N ASP A 222 2.58 18.60 5.79
CA ASP A 222 2.47 18.10 7.16
C ASP A 222 1.44 18.91 7.99
N PRO A 223 0.20 19.03 7.50
CA PRO A 223 -0.82 19.81 8.18
C PRO A 223 -1.16 19.16 9.52
N LYS A 224 -1.56 20.00 10.48
CA LYS A 224 -2.05 19.54 11.78
C LYS A 224 -3.29 18.65 11.61
N GLU A 225 -4.23 19.10 10.79
CA GLU A 225 -5.47 18.40 10.48
C GLU A 225 -5.30 17.58 9.19
N ASP A 226 -6.20 16.63 8.94
CA ASP A 226 -6.20 15.79 7.74
C ASP A 226 -6.67 16.57 6.49
N THR A 227 -5.80 17.43 5.93
CA THR A 227 -6.19 18.41 4.88
C THR A 227 -5.34 18.39 3.61
N VAL A 228 -4.38 17.46 3.45
CA VAL A 228 -3.53 17.38 2.25
C VAL A 228 -4.38 17.27 0.96
N ARG A 229 -5.34 16.35 0.93
CA ARG A 229 -6.26 16.19 -0.22
C ARG A 229 -7.15 17.40 -0.45
N VAL A 230 -7.52 18.12 0.60
CA VAL A 230 -8.38 19.30 0.50
C VAL A 230 -7.61 20.41 -0.23
N GLU A 231 -6.33 20.59 0.09
CA GLU A 231 -5.45 21.52 -0.64
C GLU A 231 -5.32 21.11 -2.12
N GLY A 232 -4.96 19.86 -2.38
CA GLY A 232 -4.77 19.36 -3.75
C GLY A 232 -6.03 19.51 -4.59
N PHE A 233 -7.18 19.13 -4.05
CA PHE A 233 -8.48 19.28 -4.72
C PHE A 233 -8.83 20.75 -4.95
N ALA A 234 -8.62 21.64 -3.98
CA ALA A 234 -8.81 23.09 -4.16
C ALA A 234 -7.93 23.68 -5.27
N LYS A 235 -6.77 23.07 -5.55
CA LYS A 235 -5.89 23.42 -6.68
C LYS A 235 -6.26 22.75 -8.00
N GLY A 236 -7.31 21.94 -8.02
CA GLY A 236 -7.87 21.31 -9.20
C GLY A 236 -7.44 19.86 -9.42
N ALA A 237 -6.81 19.20 -8.44
CA ALA A 237 -6.50 17.78 -8.52
C ALA A 237 -7.74 16.91 -8.77
N THR A 238 -7.50 15.69 -9.26
CA THR A 238 -8.52 14.68 -9.53
C THR A 238 -8.65 13.75 -8.33
N GLN A 239 -9.90 13.53 -7.88
CA GLN A 239 -10.23 12.59 -6.81
C GLN A 239 -10.37 11.18 -7.33
N PHE A 240 -9.75 10.26 -6.59
CA PHE A 240 -9.80 8.81 -6.75
C PHE A 240 -10.31 8.25 -5.42
N THR A 241 -11.45 7.58 -5.48
CA THR A 241 -12.13 7.18 -4.25
C THR A 241 -11.52 5.91 -3.69
N ARG A 242 -11.08 6.01 -2.44
CA ARG A 242 -10.45 4.93 -1.68
C ARG A 242 -9.31 4.31 -2.48
N GLY A 243 -8.31 5.14 -2.77
CA GLY A 243 -7.11 4.68 -3.46
C GLY A 243 -6.33 3.77 -2.53
N GLU A 244 -6.24 2.49 -2.86
CA GLU A 244 -5.63 1.47 -1.99
C GLU A 244 -4.29 0.99 -2.59
N GLY A 245 -4.10 -0.31 -2.80
CA GLY A 245 -2.87 -0.89 -3.33
C GLY A 245 -2.32 -0.18 -4.57
N ALA A 246 -0.99 -0.10 -4.67
CA ALA A 246 -0.27 0.44 -5.81
C ALA A 246 0.97 -0.37 -6.14
N TRP A 247 1.28 -0.55 -7.42
CA TRP A 247 2.46 -1.29 -7.87
C TRP A 247 3.04 -0.73 -9.16
N TYR A 248 4.37 -0.70 -9.26
CA TYR A 248 5.08 -0.34 -10.47
C TYR A 248 5.51 -1.59 -11.24
N GLY A 249 5.28 -1.61 -12.54
CA GLY A 249 5.90 -2.57 -13.45
C GLY A 249 5.50 -2.32 -14.89
N ASN A 250 6.24 -2.92 -15.84
CA ASN A 250 6.06 -2.68 -17.27
C ASN A 250 6.17 -1.19 -17.69
N ASN A 251 6.91 -0.37 -16.92
CA ASN A 251 6.98 1.09 -17.04
C ASN A 251 5.68 1.84 -16.77
N GLU A 252 4.79 1.23 -15.99
CA GLU A 252 3.47 1.73 -15.66
C GLU A 252 3.26 1.62 -14.15
N VAL A 253 2.32 2.40 -13.63
CA VAL A 253 1.84 2.31 -12.26
C VAL A 253 0.39 1.84 -12.31
N TYR A 254 0.09 0.80 -11.56
CA TYR A 254 -1.26 0.31 -11.35
C TYR A 254 -1.66 0.63 -9.93
N PHE A 255 -2.90 1.08 -9.73
CA PHE A 255 -3.46 1.24 -8.39
C PHE A 255 -4.95 0.95 -8.36
N THR A 256 -5.45 0.54 -7.21
CA THR A 256 -6.84 0.18 -7.01
C THR A 256 -7.65 1.34 -6.44
N CYS A 257 -8.95 1.35 -6.75
CA CYS A 257 -9.93 2.19 -6.07
C CYS A 257 -11.06 1.28 -5.61
N THR A 258 -11.03 0.91 -4.34
CA THR A 258 -11.73 -0.27 -3.81
C THR A 258 -13.25 -0.20 -3.95
N SER A 259 -13.83 0.98 -3.71
CA SER A 259 -15.27 1.22 -3.81
C SER A 259 -15.66 2.00 -5.07
N GLY A 260 -14.70 2.20 -5.97
CA GLY A 260 -14.89 2.86 -7.27
C GLY A 260 -15.86 2.10 -8.16
N GLY A 261 -16.54 2.83 -9.05
CA GLY A 261 -17.55 2.31 -9.96
C GLY A 261 -18.98 2.54 -9.45
N SER A 262 -19.95 2.13 -10.25
CA SER A 262 -21.38 2.24 -9.91
C SER A 262 -22.10 0.94 -10.18
N LEU A 263 -22.23 0.13 -9.14
CA LEU A 263 -23.09 -1.04 -9.16
C LEU A 263 -24.48 -0.79 -8.58
N ASN A 264 -24.59 0.14 -7.63
CA ASN A 264 -25.89 0.52 -7.08
C ASN A 264 -25.96 2.03 -6.81
N PRO A 265 -26.73 2.80 -7.59
CA PRO A 265 -26.82 4.25 -7.44
C PRO A 265 -27.65 4.70 -6.23
N GLU A 266 -28.35 3.81 -5.53
CA GLU A 266 -29.35 4.17 -4.52
C GLU A 266 -28.80 4.32 -3.08
N THR A 267 -27.56 3.92 -2.80
CA THR A 267 -27.01 3.92 -1.43
C THR A 267 -26.33 5.23 -1.02
N GLY A 268 -26.17 6.19 -1.94
CA GLY A 268 -25.60 7.51 -1.64
C GLY A 268 -24.08 7.55 -1.37
N TRP A 269 -23.40 6.41 -1.40
CA TRP A 269 -21.94 6.25 -1.25
C TRP A 269 -21.35 5.57 -2.49
N ALA A 270 -20.03 5.69 -2.70
CA ALA A 270 -19.34 4.84 -3.67
C ALA A 270 -19.57 3.37 -3.26
N ASN A 271 -20.22 2.63 -4.14
CA ASN A 271 -20.70 1.28 -3.91
C ASN A 271 -20.51 0.47 -5.19
N GLY A 272 -19.41 0.75 -5.90
CA GLY A 272 -18.96 -0.08 -6.99
C GLY A 272 -18.30 -1.36 -6.46
N ALA A 273 -18.02 -2.27 -7.39
CA ALA A 273 -17.23 -3.47 -7.10
C ALA A 273 -15.74 -3.17 -7.01
N GLY A 274 -15.31 -1.99 -7.47
CA GLY A 274 -13.91 -1.60 -7.54
C GLY A 274 -13.43 -1.27 -8.94
N GLN A 275 -12.35 -0.52 -8.98
CA GLN A 275 -11.66 -0.09 -10.18
C GLN A 275 -10.16 -0.39 -10.08
N VAL A 276 -9.52 -0.59 -11.22
CA VAL A 276 -8.05 -0.57 -11.37
C VAL A 276 -7.69 0.53 -12.34
N TRP A 277 -6.82 1.42 -11.90
CA TRP A 277 -6.31 2.54 -12.67
C TRP A 277 -4.90 2.23 -13.16
N ARG A 278 -4.59 2.69 -14.38
CA ARG A 278 -3.27 2.60 -14.99
C ARG A 278 -2.74 3.99 -15.28
N TYR A 279 -1.61 4.32 -14.69
CA TYR A 279 -0.86 5.53 -14.97
C TYR A 279 0.43 5.20 -15.74
N VAL A 280 0.66 5.90 -16.84
CA VAL A 280 1.88 5.80 -17.64
C VAL A 280 2.65 7.12 -17.46
N PRO A 281 3.82 7.12 -16.80
CA PRO A 281 4.64 8.32 -16.68
C PRO A 281 5.05 8.88 -18.05
N GLY A 282 5.20 10.21 -18.12
CA GLY A 282 5.81 10.85 -19.29
C GLY A 282 7.30 10.53 -19.41
N SER A 283 7.93 10.89 -20.53
CA SER A 283 9.35 10.60 -20.77
C SER A 283 10.28 11.31 -19.78
N ASN A 284 9.76 12.35 -19.11
CA ASN A 284 10.40 13.07 -18.01
C ASN A 284 9.32 13.58 -17.04
N PRO A 285 9.70 14.04 -15.82
CA PRO A 285 8.74 14.48 -14.81
C PRO A 285 7.85 15.66 -15.23
N GLN A 286 8.26 16.46 -16.22
CA GLN A 286 7.52 17.63 -16.71
C GLN A 286 6.42 17.26 -17.71
N GLU A 287 6.49 16.11 -18.37
CA GLU A 287 5.52 15.69 -19.40
C GLU A 287 4.20 15.16 -18.83
N GLY A 288 4.09 14.97 -17.51
CA GLY A 288 2.86 14.62 -16.82
C GLY A 288 2.46 13.15 -16.99
N GLY A 289 2.40 12.63 -18.22
CA GLY A 289 2.00 11.26 -18.56
C GLY A 289 0.52 11.13 -18.90
N THR A 290 0.00 9.90 -18.86
CA THR A 290 -1.41 9.58 -19.09
C THR A 290 -1.99 8.72 -17.99
N ILE A 291 -3.27 8.93 -17.65
CA ILE A 291 -4.05 8.08 -16.73
C ILE A 291 -5.23 7.46 -17.48
N GLU A 292 -5.56 6.21 -17.14
CA GLU A 292 -6.66 5.45 -17.72
C GLU A 292 -7.36 4.63 -16.63
N LEU A 293 -8.68 4.60 -16.66
CA LEU A 293 -9.44 3.57 -15.95
C LEU A 293 -9.29 2.25 -16.73
N PHE A 294 -8.47 1.35 -16.22
CA PHE A 294 -8.08 0.13 -16.92
C PHE A 294 -9.13 -0.97 -16.73
N VAL A 295 -9.65 -1.12 -15.52
CA VAL A 295 -10.71 -2.07 -15.18
C VAL A 295 -11.75 -1.39 -14.31
N GLU A 296 -13.02 -1.64 -14.59
CA GLU A 296 -14.14 -1.40 -13.67
C GLU A 296 -15.02 -2.64 -13.70
N SER A 297 -15.26 -3.25 -12.54
CA SER A 297 -16.16 -4.40 -12.47
C SER A 297 -17.62 -3.95 -12.36
N HIS A 298 -18.48 -4.58 -13.15
CA HIS A 298 -19.92 -4.50 -13.05
C HIS A 298 -20.55 -5.78 -12.49
N ASP A 299 -19.75 -6.62 -11.85
CA ASP A 299 -20.21 -7.87 -11.23
C ASP A 299 -19.38 -8.16 -9.97
N ARG A 300 -20.03 -8.08 -8.79
CA ARG A 300 -19.38 -8.38 -7.50
C ARG A 300 -18.88 -9.81 -7.39
N SER A 301 -19.41 -10.73 -8.21
CA SER A 301 -18.91 -12.10 -8.23
C SER A 301 -17.58 -12.25 -8.99
N LEU A 302 -17.18 -11.25 -9.80
CA LEU A 302 -15.90 -11.24 -10.52
C LEU A 302 -14.82 -10.44 -9.79
N LEU A 303 -15.22 -9.37 -9.11
CA LEU A 303 -14.33 -8.51 -8.33
C LEU A 303 -15.16 -7.79 -7.27
N GLU A 304 -14.68 -7.74 -6.04
CA GLU A 304 -15.29 -6.97 -4.96
C GLU A 304 -14.22 -6.36 -4.05
N HIS A 305 -14.14 -5.03 -4.05
CA HIS A 305 -13.23 -4.24 -3.22
C HIS A 305 -11.76 -4.67 -3.37
N PRO A 306 -11.18 -4.50 -4.59
CA PRO A 306 -9.76 -4.71 -4.80
C PRO A 306 -8.97 -3.71 -3.97
N ASP A 307 -8.08 -4.24 -3.14
CA ASP A 307 -7.15 -3.50 -2.31
C ASP A 307 -5.73 -3.71 -2.85
N ASN A 308 -4.96 -4.62 -2.25
CA ASN A 308 -3.55 -4.74 -2.55
C ASN A 308 -3.35 -5.27 -3.98
N VAL A 309 -2.31 -4.80 -4.67
CA VAL A 309 -2.00 -5.22 -6.04
C VAL A 309 -0.51 -5.52 -6.20
N THR A 310 -0.20 -6.54 -7.00
CA THR A 310 1.16 -6.82 -7.48
C THR A 310 1.13 -7.28 -8.93
N ILE A 311 2.30 -7.39 -9.56
CA ILE A 311 2.44 -7.91 -10.93
C ILE A 311 3.08 -9.30 -10.88
N SER A 312 2.44 -10.26 -11.54
CA SER A 312 2.96 -11.61 -11.69
C SER A 312 4.13 -11.66 -12.69
N PRO A 313 4.98 -12.70 -12.64
CA PRO A 313 6.01 -12.93 -13.64
C PRO A 313 5.51 -13.07 -15.07
N SER A 314 4.23 -13.44 -15.28
CA SER A 314 3.59 -13.48 -16.61
C SER A 314 3.13 -12.10 -17.10
N GLY A 315 3.14 -11.09 -16.22
CA GLY A 315 2.70 -9.72 -16.51
C GLY A 315 1.24 -9.43 -16.17
N ASP A 316 0.52 -10.37 -15.55
CA ASP A 316 -0.84 -10.17 -15.05
C ASP A 316 -0.81 -9.42 -13.72
N LEU A 317 -1.80 -8.58 -13.45
CA LEU A 317 -2.00 -8.04 -12.10
C LEU A 317 -2.63 -9.12 -11.23
N ILE A 318 -2.19 -9.22 -9.98
CA ILE A 318 -2.86 -10.01 -8.94
C ILE A 318 -3.38 -9.02 -7.91
N LEU A 319 -4.70 -9.00 -7.74
CA LEU A 319 -5.43 -8.19 -6.76
C LEU A 319 -5.76 -9.05 -5.55
N CYS A 320 -5.63 -8.49 -4.36
CA CYS A 320 -6.24 -9.00 -3.14
C CYS A 320 -7.55 -8.28 -2.89
N GLU A 321 -8.59 -9.02 -2.49
CA GLU A 321 -9.87 -8.43 -2.10
C GLU A 321 -9.98 -8.22 -0.58
N ASP A 322 -10.61 -7.10 -0.22
CA ASP A 322 -11.15 -6.76 1.11
C ASP A 322 -12.66 -6.42 1.01
N GLY A 323 -13.42 -7.40 0.53
CA GLY A 323 -14.87 -7.32 0.40
C GLY A 323 -15.65 -7.59 1.69
N GLY A 324 -16.98 -7.57 1.60
CA GLY A 324 -17.85 -8.01 2.72
C GLY A 324 -18.10 -9.52 2.79
N GLY A 325 -17.62 -10.28 1.79
CA GLY A 325 -18.02 -11.67 1.51
C GLY A 325 -16.86 -12.67 1.55
N ASP A 326 -16.95 -13.68 0.69
CA ASP A 326 -15.82 -14.55 0.38
C ASP A 326 -14.72 -13.70 -0.27
N GLN A 327 -13.47 -13.91 0.11
CA GLN A 327 -12.33 -13.13 -0.40
C GLN A 327 -11.53 -13.91 -1.42
N PHE A 328 -11.13 -13.25 -2.50
CA PHE A 328 -10.38 -13.87 -3.58
C PHE A 328 -9.04 -13.17 -3.85
N LEU A 329 -8.14 -13.95 -4.43
CA LEU A 329 -7.10 -13.39 -5.29
C LEU A 329 -7.67 -13.33 -6.69
N VAL A 330 -7.65 -12.15 -7.30
CA VAL A 330 -8.22 -11.91 -8.64
C VAL A 330 -7.10 -11.50 -9.60
N GLY A 331 -6.98 -12.22 -10.70
CA GLY A 331 -6.06 -11.88 -11.78
C GLY A 331 -6.69 -10.88 -12.76
N VAL A 332 -5.88 -9.95 -13.25
CA VAL A 332 -6.19 -9.08 -14.39
C VAL A 332 -5.15 -9.29 -15.46
N ASN A 333 -5.57 -9.79 -16.62
CA ASN A 333 -4.63 -9.98 -17.72
C ASN A 333 -4.33 -8.65 -18.46
N PRO A 334 -3.36 -8.60 -19.39
CA PRO A 334 -3.00 -7.37 -20.09
C PRO A 334 -4.12 -6.72 -20.93
N LYS A 335 -5.23 -7.41 -21.16
CA LYS A 335 -6.42 -6.87 -21.84
C LYS A 335 -7.45 -6.27 -20.87
N GLY A 336 -7.21 -6.36 -19.55
CA GLY A 336 -8.16 -5.92 -18.52
C GLY A 336 -9.24 -6.97 -18.19
N GLU A 337 -9.07 -8.23 -18.61
CA GLU A 337 -10.03 -9.29 -18.31
C GLU A 337 -9.76 -9.88 -16.92
N LEU A 338 -10.82 -9.99 -16.11
CA LEU A 338 -10.79 -10.51 -14.74
C LEU A 338 -10.92 -12.03 -14.71
N TYR A 339 -10.19 -12.69 -13.79
CA TYR A 339 -10.39 -14.09 -13.45
C TYR A 339 -10.07 -14.38 -11.98
N GLN A 340 -10.83 -15.25 -11.34
CA GLN A 340 -10.52 -15.66 -9.96
C GLN A 340 -9.35 -16.64 -9.95
N LEU A 341 -8.28 -16.30 -9.24
CA LEU A 341 -7.07 -17.12 -9.09
C LEU A 341 -7.19 -18.07 -7.90
N ALA A 342 -7.64 -17.58 -6.75
CA ALA A 342 -7.78 -18.35 -5.52
C ALA A 342 -8.87 -17.77 -4.64
N ARG A 343 -9.43 -18.59 -3.74
CA ARG A 343 -10.38 -18.17 -2.71
C ARG A 343 -9.81 -18.44 -1.33
N ASN A 344 -10.02 -17.54 -0.38
CA ASN A 344 -9.78 -17.83 1.03
C ASN A 344 -10.78 -18.90 1.49
N ALA A 345 -10.29 -20.12 1.71
CA ALA A 345 -11.10 -21.24 2.17
C ALA A 345 -11.17 -21.36 3.70
N ILE A 346 -10.44 -20.52 4.44
CA ILE A 346 -10.37 -20.55 5.90
C ILE A 346 -11.52 -19.75 6.51
N ASN A 347 -11.75 -18.54 5.99
CA ASN A 347 -12.75 -17.59 6.50
C ASN A 347 -12.97 -16.45 5.49
N ASN A 348 -13.65 -15.39 5.94
CA ASN A 348 -13.95 -14.19 5.16
C ASN A 348 -12.94 -13.05 5.38
N SER A 349 -11.81 -13.33 6.05
CA SER A 349 -10.75 -12.32 6.20
C SER A 349 -10.11 -12.07 4.84
N GLU A 350 -9.78 -10.81 4.60
CA GLU A 350 -9.07 -10.35 3.40
C GLU A 350 -7.78 -11.12 3.11
N PHE A 351 -7.45 -11.16 1.82
CA PHE A 351 -6.06 -11.38 1.41
C PHE A 351 -5.31 -10.05 1.48
N ALA A 352 -4.02 -10.10 1.82
CA ALA A 352 -3.17 -8.91 1.84
C ALA A 352 -1.73 -9.24 1.45
N GLY A 353 -0.98 -8.23 1.02
CA GLY A 353 0.46 -8.29 0.78
C GLY A 353 0.93 -9.33 -0.23
N ALA A 354 0.17 -9.53 -1.32
CA ALA A 354 0.62 -10.41 -2.40
C ALA A 354 1.92 -9.88 -3.04
N CYS A 355 2.94 -10.73 -3.16
CA CYS A 355 4.18 -10.40 -3.83
C CYS A 355 4.89 -11.66 -4.37
N PHE A 356 5.80 -11.49 -5.33
CA PHE A 356 6.52 -12.60 -5.93
C PHE A 356 7.97 -12.65 -5.49
N SER A 357 8.46 -13.87 -5.20
CA SER A 357 9.89 -14.12 -5.03
C SER A 357 10.70 -13.56 -6.22
N PRO A 358 11.94 -13.11 -6.03
CA PRO A 358 12.74 -12.51 -7.12
C PRO A 358 12.98 -13.41 -8.34
N ASN A 359 12.87 -14.72 -8.18
CA ASN A 359 12.99 -15.69 -9.28
C ASN A 359 11.64 -16.05 -9.93
N GLY A 360 10.54 -15.44 -9.48
CA GLY A 360 9.18 -15.63 -10.00
C GLY A 360 8.55 -16.99 -9.70
N ARG A 361 9.12 -17.84 -8.83
CA ARG A 361 8.60 -19.21 -8.62
C ARG A 361 7.61 -19.35 -7.48
N THR A 362 7.63 -18.42 -6.55
CA THR A 362 6.78 -18.43 -5.36
C THR A 362 6.03 -17.10 -5.27
N MET A 363 4.72 -17.17 -5.13
CA MET A 363 3.90 -16.06 -4.66
C MET A 363 3.78 -16.15 -3.15
N PHE A 364 4.00 -15.05 -2.45
CA PHE A 364 3.67 -14.92 -1.04
C PHE A 364 2.42 -14.08 -0.89
N VAL A 365 1.57 -14.41 0.07
CA VAL A 365 0.33 -13.68 0.35
C VAL A 365 -0.09 -13.93 1.80
N ASN A 366 -0.70 -12.93 2.43
CA ASN A 366 -1.24 -13.01 3.77
C ASN A 366 -2.75 -13.25 3.75
N ILE A 367 -3.26 -13.94 4.77
CA ILE A 367 -4.62 -13.76 5.27
C ILE A 367 -4.48 -12.98 6.57
N GLN A 368 -5.09 -11.79 6.65
CA GLN A 368 -4.85 -10.82 7.72
C GLN A 368 -5.31 -11.36 9.10
N GLU A 369 -6.46 -12.03 9.17
CA GLU A 369 -6.96 -12.71 10.37
C GLU A 369 -7.26 -14.19 10.07
N PRO A 370 -6.60 -15.15 10.75
CA PRO A 370 -5.87 -15.03 12.01
C PRO A 370 -4.39 -14.61 11.89
N GLY A 371 -3.94 -14.21 10.71
CA GLY A 371 -2.56 -13.79 10.44
C GLY A 371 -1.67 -14.96 10.04
N ILE A 372 -1.77 -15.33 8.76
CA ILE A 372 -1.05 -16.45 8.12
C ILE A 372 -0.39 -15.92 6.85
N THR A 373 0.90 -16.22 6.65
CA THR A 373 1.59 -15.97 5.38
C THR A 373 1.74 -17.29 4.63
N PHE A 374 1.23 -17.35 3.40
CA PHE A 374 1.39 -18.49 2.50
C PHE A 374 2.59 -18.30 1.57
N ALA A 375 3.21 -19.41 1.18
CA ALA A 375 4.20 -19.48 0.11
C ALA A 375 3.66 -20.47 -0.95
N ILE A 376 3.16 -19.94 -2.07
CA ILE A 376 2.47 -20.68 -3.11
C ILE A 376 3.41 -20.85 -4.30
N GLN A 377 3.82 -22.10 -4.54
CA GLN A 377 4.65 -22.46 -5.69
C GLN A 377 3.76 -22.84 -6.87
N GLY A 378 4.13 -22.39 -8.06
CA GLY A 378 3.44 -22.76 -9.30
C GLY A 378 4.32 -22.49 -10.53
N PRO A 379 3.88 -22.88 -11.73
CA PRO A 379 4.27 -22.14 -12.91
C PRO A 379 3.55 -20.78 -12.86
N TRP A 380 4.29 -19.73 -12.56
CA TRP A 380 3.83 -18.33 -12.66
C TRP A 380 4.28 -17.67 -13.98
N VAL A 381 4.85 -18.47 -14.87
CA VAL A 381 5.39 -18.14 -16.20
C VAL A 381 4.88 -19.12 -17.24
#